data_AF-A0A955UEB9-F1
#
_entry.id   AF-A0A955UEB9-F1
#
_cell.length_a   1.000
_cell.length_b   1.000
_cell.length_c   1.000
_cell.angle_alpha   90.00
_cell.angle_beta   90.00
_cell.angle_gamma   90.00
#
_symmetry.space_group_name_H-M   'P 1'
#
loop_
_entity.id
_entity.type
_entity.pdbx_description
1 polymer ?
#
loop_
_entity_poly.entity_id
_entity_poly.type
_entity_poly.pdbx_seq_one_letter_code
_entity_poly.pdbx_strand_id
1 'polypeptide(L)' 'RPRTDKHDMETKVRQIRDFLEEGNKTKVTVMFRGREMANQELGFKAIQKVIEELKGAGNIESPPRMEGRNLYMVVAPK' A
#
# COMPACT_ATOMS: atom_id res chain seq x y z
N ARG A 1 -7.60 -1.86 3.78
CA ARG A 1 -8.01 -1.70 5.22
C ARG A 1 -7.08 -2.60 6.04
N PRO A 2 -6.84 -2.36 7.34
CA PRO A 2 -5.92 -3.19 8.12
C PRO A 2 -6.41 -4.64 8.29
N ARG A 3 -7.71 -4.89 8.22
CA ARG A 3 -8.32 -6.23 8.05
C ARG A 3 -8.74 -6.48 6.60
N THR A 4 -7.81 -6.34 5.66
CA THR A 4 -8.05 -6.69 4.27
C THR A 4 -7.84 -8.20 4.10
N ASP A 5 -8.81 -8.87 3.49
CA ASP A 5 -8.73 -10.29 3.14
C ASP A 5 -7.59 -10.52 2.12
N LYS A 6 -6.98 -11.71 2.12
CA LYS A 6 -5.80 -11.98 1.27
C LYS A 6 -6.13 -11.76 -0.21
N HIS A 7 -7.33 -12.20 -0.62
CA HIS A 7 -7.78 -12.06 -2.00
C HIS A 7 -7.99 -10.58 -2.42
N ASP A 8 -8.50 -9.73 -1.52
CA ASP A 8 -8.64 -8.29 -1.78
C ASP A 8 -7.27 -7.61 -1.88
N MET A 9 -6.29 -8.06 -1.10
CA MET A 9 -4.92 -7.57 -1.21
C MET A 9 -4.29 -7.91 -2.56
N GLU A 10 -4.41 -9.16 -3.01
CA GLU A 10 -3.88 -9.63 -4.30
C GLU A 10 -4.49 -8.86 -5.48
N THR A 11 -5.81 -8.63 -5.43
CA THR A 11 -6.51 -7.85 -6.45
C THR A 11 -5.99 -6.41 -6.54
N LYS A 12 -5.75 -5.77 -5.38
CA LYS A 12 -5.21 -4.41 -5.35
C LYS A 12 -3.76 -4.32 -5.81
N VAL A 13 -2.93 -5.30 -5.45
CA VAL A 13 -1.54 -5.37 -5.95
C VAL A 13 -1.52 -5.44 -7.46
N ARG A 14 -2.38 -6.28 -8.06
CA ARG A 14 -2.50 -6.38 -9.52
C ARG A 14 -2.88 -5.03 -10.14
N GLN A 15 -3.92 -4.38 -9.63
CA GLN A 15 -4.33 -3.05 -10.11
C GLN A 15 -3.20 -2.02 -10.01
N ILE A 16 -2.43 -2.04 -8.91
CA ILE A 16 -1.28 -1.13 -8.76
C ILE A 16 -0.22 -1.42 -9.81
N ARG A 17 0.06 -2.70 -10.11
CA ARG A 17 1.00 -3.06 -11.20
C ARG A 17 0.49 -2.54 -12.54
N ASP A 18 -0.78 -2.77 -12.87
CA ASP A 18 -1.38 -2.28 -14.12
C ASP A 18 -1.22 -0.75 -14.23
N PHE A 19 -1.50 0.02 -13.17
CA PHE A 19 -1.30 1.47 -13.18
C PHE A 19 0.17 1.89 -13.36
N LEU A 20 1.10 1.17 -12.75
CA LEU A 20 2.53 1.43 -12.91
C LEU A 20 3.00 1.10 -14.34
N GLU A 21 2.47 0.05 -14.95
CA GLU A 21 2.75 -0.29 -16.35
C GLU A 21 2.22 0.76 -17.33
N GLU A 22 1.08 1.41 -16.99
CA GLU A 22 0.56 2.56 -17.74
C GLU A 22 1.36 3.87 -17.51
N GLY A 23 2.40 3.85 -16.68
CA GLY A 23 3.21 5.03 -16.38
C GLY A 23 2.60 5.96 -15.33
N ASN A 24 1.59 5.51 -14.59
CA ASN A 24 0.93 6.32 -13.56
C ASN A 24 1.60 6.16 -12.20
N LYS A 25 1.83 7.30 -11.52
CA LYS A 25 2.21 7.29 -10.11
C LYS A 25 1.02 6.88 -9.25
N THR A 26 1.24 5.95 -8.34
CA THR A 26 0.16 5.37 -7.53
C THR A 26 0.41 5.61 -6.03
N LYS A 27 -0.55 6.25 -5.36
CA LYS A 27 -0.55 6.43 -3.89
C LYS A 27 -1.33 5.29 -3.24
N VAL A 28 -0.64 4.43 -2.50
CA VAL A 28 -1.28 3.33 -1.75
C VAL A 28 -1.56 3.80 -0.33
N THR A 29 -2.82 3.73 0.10
CA THR A 29 -3.25 4.20 1.42
C THR A 29 -3.98 3.11 2.23
N VAL A 30 -3.50 2.87 3.44
CA VAL A 30 -4.14 2.07 4.47
C VAL A 30 -4.79 3.02 5.48
N MET A 31 -6.11 3.10 5.44
CA MET A 31 -6.90 3.89 6.40
C MET A 31 -7.18 3.06 7.65
N PHE A 32 -6.91 3.62 8.84
CA PHE A 32 -7.31 3.05 10.13
C PHE A 32 -8.64 3.69 10.58
N ARG A 33 -9.63 2.88 11.00
CA ARG A 33 -10.91 3.38 11.51
C ARG A 33 -11.03 3.17 13.03
N GLY A 34 -11.43 4.23 13.74
CA GLY A 34 -11.74 4.16 15.18
C GLY A 34 -10.57 3.65 16.03
N ARG A 35 -10.78 2.54 16.75
CA ARG A 35 -9.81 1.90 17.64
C ARG A 35 -8.68 1.16 16.91
N GLU A 36 -8.69 1.11 15.58
CA GLU A 36 -7.67 0.43 14.78
C GLU A 36 -6.31 1.13 14.81
N MET A 37 -6.22 2.37 15.31
CA MET A 37 -4.93 3.03 15.56
C MET A 37 -4.05 2.28 16.57
N ALA A 38 -4.64 1.46 17.46
CA ALA A 38 -3.88 0.58 18.33
C ALA A 38 -3.19 -0.57 17.57
N ASN A 39 -3.57 -0.81 16.31
CA ASN A 39 -3.07 -1.89 15.45
C ASN A 39 -2.27 -1.32 14.26
N GLN A 40 -1.51 -0.24 14.47
CA GLN A 40 -0.64 0.34 13.44
C GLN A 40 0.31 -0.71 12.84
N GLU A 41 0.84 -1.61 13.66
CA GLU A 41 1.70 -2.72 13.22
C GLU A 41 1.06 -3.59 12.13
N LEU A 42 -0.25 -3.84 12.18
CA LEU A 42 -0.95 -4.60 11.14
C LEU A 42 -0.98 -3.84 9.81
N GLY A 43 -1.20 -2.52 9.86
CA GLY A 43 -1.14 -1.68 8.67
C GLY A 43 0.27 -1.60 8.09
N PHE A 44 1.30 -1.49 8.94
CA PHE A 44 2.70 -1.55 8.50
C PHE A 44 3.06 -2.91 7.88
N LYS A 45 2.63 -4.03 8.47
CA LYS A 45 2.83 -5.36 7.87
C LYS A 45 2.12 -5.49 6.52
N ALA A 46 0.91 -4.93 6.39
CA ALA A 46 0.18 -4.93 5.13
C ALA A 46 0.92 -4.13 4.05
N ILE A 47 1.37 -2.91 4.35
CA ILE A 47 2.05 -2.07 3.35
C ILE A 47 3.43 -2.66 2.97
N GLN A 48 4.15 -3.26 3.93
CA GLN A 48 5.41 -3.96 3.67
C GLN A 48 5.21 -5.15 2.72
N LYS A 49 4.15 -5.94 2.90
CA LYS A 49 3.80 -7.00 1.95
C LYS A 49 3.48 -6.44 0.56
N VAL A 50 2.76 -5.32 0.44
CA VAL A 50 2.53 -4.68 -0.86
C VAL A 50 3.84 -4.26 -1.50
N ILE A 51 4.79 -3.71 -0.73
CA ILE A 51 6.12 -3.35 -1.23
C ILE A 51 6.85 -4.56 -1.80
N GLU A 52 6.89 -5.67 -1.06
CA GLU A 52 7.54 -6.90 -1.52
C GLU A 52 6.92 -7.40 -2.83
N GLU A 53 5.59 -7.38 -2.93
CA GLU A 53 4.90 -7.78 -4.16
C GLU A 53 5.09 -6.80 -5.32
N LEU A 54 5.33 -5.51 -5.05
CA LEU A 54 5.59 -4.51 -6.09
C LEU A 54 7.06 -4.41 -6.48
N LYS A 55 7.96 -5.16 -5.83
CA LYS A 55 9.38 -5.22 -6.23
C LYS A 55 9.49 -5.63 -7.69
N GLY A 56 10.06 -4.74 -8.49
CA GLY A 56 10.29 -4.95 -9.93
C GLY A 56 9.25 -4.32 -10.86
N ALA A 57 8.05 -3.98 -10.37
CA ALA A 57 7.02 -3.27 -11.15
C ALA A 57 7.17 -1.74 -11.08
N GLY A 58 7.73 -1.20 -9.99
CA GLY A 58 7.95 0.23 -9.82
C GLY A 58 8.96 0.54 -8.72
N ASN A 59 9.24 1.83 -8.55
CA ASN A 59 10.16 2.35 -7.54
C ASN A 59 9.39 3.05 -6.42
N ILE A 60 9.79 2.85 -5.16
CA ILE A 60 9.21 3.57 -4.02
C ILE A 60 9.73 5.00 -4.04
N GLU A 61 8.89 5.94 -4.45
CA GLU A 61 9.21 7.37 -4.46
C GLU A 61 9.07 7.98 -3.06
N SER A 62 8.08 7.53 -2.28
CA SER A 62 7.92 7.93 -0.88
C SER A 62 7.68 6.71 0.00
N PRO A 63 8.52 6.51 1.04
CA PRO A 63 8.39 5.36 1.92
C PRO A 63 7.07 5.44 2.72
N PRO A 64 6.59 4.30 3.25
CA PRO A 64 5.42 4.26 4.11
C PRO A 64 5.52 5.24 5.27
N ARG A 65 4.57 6.18 5.35
CA ARG A 65 4.48 7.14 6.44
C ARG A 65 3.06 7.33 6.95
N MET A 66 2.96 7.63 8.24
CA MET A 66 1.70 7.95 8.88
C MET A 66 1.35 9.42 8.66
N GLU A 67 0.10 9.70 8.32
CA GLU A 67 -0.49 11.03 8.22
C GLU A 67 -1.88 10.98 8.85
N GLY A 68 -1.95 11.46 10.09
CA GLY A 68 -3.12 11.32 10.95
C GLY A 68 -3.51 9.84 11.13
N ARG A 69 -4.65 9.47 10.54
CA ARG A 69 -5.24 8.12 10.64
C ARG A 69 -4.95 7.24 9.42
N ASN A 70 -4.07 7.68 8.54
CA ASN A 70 -3.76 7.00 7.29
C ASN A 70 -2.27 6.67 7.25
N LEU A 71 -1.94 5.43 6.90
CA LEU A 71 -0.60 5.04 6.48
C LEU A 71 -0.59 5.03 4.96
N TYR A 72 0.33 5.74 4.33
CA TYR A 72 0.44 5.70 2.87
C TYR A 72 1.87 5.62 2.39
N MET A 73 2.03 5.18 1.15
CA MET A 73 3.27 5.24 0.39
C MET A 73 2.97 5.71 -1.03
N VAL A 74 3.99 6.18 -1.74
CA VAL A 74 3.90 6.53 -3.16
C VAL A 74 4.86 5.66 -3.94
N VAL A 75 4.33 5.02 -4.99
CA VAL A 75 5.10 4.20 -5.92
C VAL A 75 5.05 4.87 -7.28
N ALA A 76 6.21 5.07 -7.87
CA ALA A 76 6.37 5.57 -9.22
C ALA A 76 6.62 4.39 -10.19
N PRO A 77 6.19 4.51 -11.45
CA PRO A 77 6.56 3.55 -12.49
C PRO A 77 8.08 3.50 -12.63
N LYS A 78 8.58 2.37 -13.14
CA LYS A 78 10.03 2.15 -13.30
C LYS A 78 10.65 3.08 -14.33
#